data_AF-A0A3B9R481-F1
#
_entry.id   AF-A0A3B9R481-F1
#
_cell.length_a   1.000
_cell.length_b   1.000
_cell.length_c   1.000
_cell.angle_alpha   90.00
_cell.angle_beta   90.00
_cell.angle_gamma   90.00
#
_symmetry.space_group_name_H-M   'P 1'
#
loop_
_entity.id
_entity.type
_entity.pdbx_description
1 polymer ?
#
loop_
_entity_poly.entity_id
_entity_poly.type
_entity_poly.pdbx_seq_one_letter_code
_entity_poly.pdbx_strand_id
1 'polypeptide(L)'
;MKVAVLDIKGKDTGRKANLSDDVFAIEPNEHAVYLDVKQYLAHQRQGTHKAKERAEIAGSTRKIKKQKGTGTARAGSIKSPVFRGGGRIFGPRP
;
A
#
# COMPACT_ATOMS: atom_id res chain seq x y z
N MET A 1 -20.11 -34.57 1.56
CA MET A 1 -19.74 -34.63 2.99
C MET A 1 -20.97 -34.44 3.87
N LYS A 2 -21.16 -35.21 4.95
CA LYS A 2 -22.32 -35.12 5.85
C LYS A 2 -21.93 -34.55 7.21
N VAL A 3 -22.58 -33.47 7.64
CA VAL A 3 -22.27 -32.78 8.90
C VAL A 3 -23.52 -32.70 9.78
N ALA A 4 -23.37 -32.93 11.08
CA ALA A 4 -24.46 -32.81 12.06
C ALA A 4 -24.72 -31.32 12.38
N VAL A 5 -26.00 -30.93 12.44
CA VAL A 5 -26.38 -29.55 12.75
C VAL A 5 -26.67 -29.42 14.25
N LEU A 6 -25.87 -28.59 14.93
CA LEU A 6 -26.05 -28.28 16.34
C LEU A 6 -26.82 -26.95 16.49
N ASP A 7 -27.69 -26.88 17.49
CA ASP A 7 -28.37 -25.64 17.90
C ASP A 7 -27.39 -24.70 18.63
N ILE A 8 -27.74 -23.42 18.76
CA ILE A 8 -26.94 -22.37 19.43
C ILE A 8 -26.60 -22.76 20.88
N LYS A 9 -27.43 -23.61 21.51
CA LYS A 9 -27.22 -24.17 22.86
C LYS A 9 -26.32 -25.42 22.87
N GLY A 10 -25.72 -25.79 21.74
CA GLY A 10 -24.87 -26.96 21.57
C GLY A 10 -25.59 -28.31 21.54
N LYS A 11 -26.92 -28.32 21.47
CA LYS A 11 -27.72 -29.56 21.40
C LYS A 11 -27.85 -30.04 19.95
N ASP A 12 -27.73 -31.35 19.74
CA ASP A 12 -27.92 -31.97 18.43
C ASP A 12 -29.39 -31.85 18.02
N THR A 13 -29.61 -31.31 16.81
CA THR A 13 -30.95 -31.12 16.26
C THR A 13 -31.45 -32.36 15.50
N GLY A 14 -30.61 -33.40 15.39
CA GLY A 14 -30.92 -34.64 14.67
C GLY A 14 -30.95 -34.49 13.14
N ARG A 15 -30.78 -33.26 12.62
CA ARG A 15 -30.72 -32.95 11.20
C ARG A 15 -29.27 -33.03 10.70
N LYS A 16 -29.08 -33.67 9.55
CA LYS A 16 -27.78 -33.76 8.87
C LYS A 16 -27.81 -32.91 7.60
N ALA A 17 -26.82 -32.06 7.43
CA ALA A 17 -26.62 -31.29 6.21
C ALA A 17 -25.76 -32.11 5.24
N ASN A 18 -26.21 -32.19 3.98
CA ASN A 18 -25.43 -32.75 2.88
C ASN A 18 -24.69 -31.60 2.19
N LEU A 19 -23.37 -31.57 2.29
CA LEU A 19 -22.50 -30.65 1.58
C LEU A 19 -21.96 -31.33 0.31
N SER A 20 -21.87 -30.59 -0.79
CA SER A 20 -21.30 -31.08 -2.04
C SER A 20 -19.80 -31.37 -1.87
N ASP A 21 -19.36 -32.53 -2.32
CA ASP A 21 -17.93 -32.89 -2.28
C ASP A 21 -17.11 -32.06 -3.27
N ASP A 22 -17.70 -31.59 -4.36
CA ASP A 22 -17.06 -30.74 -5.38
C ASP A 22 -16.58 -29.37 -4.84
N VAL A 23 -17.07 -28.95 -3.66
CA VAL A 23 -16.70 -27.68 -3.03
C VAL A 23 -15.95 -27.90 -1.72
N PHE A 24 -16.42 -28.86 -0.91
CA PHE A 24 -15.93 -29.04 0.47
C PHE A 24 -14.90 -30.16 0.62
N ALA A 25 -14.62 -30.95 -0.43
CA ALA A 25 -13.63 -32.02 -0.42
C ALA A 25 -12.56 -31.86 -1.52
N ILE A 26 -12.43 -30.66 -2.09
CA ILE A 26 -11.37 -30.36 -3.05
C ILE A 26 -9.99 -30.37 -2.37
N GLU A 27 -8.96 -30.79 -3.10
CA GLU A 27 -7.60 -30.57 -2.67
C GLU A 27 -7.30 -29.07 -2.75
N PRO A 28 -6.97 -28.40 -1.63
CA PRO A 28 -6.83 -26.96 -1.61
C PRO A 28 -5.61 -26.53 -2.42
N ASN A 29 -5.82 -25.64 -3.40
CA ASN A 29 -4.72 -24.99 -4.11
C ASN A 29 -4.14 -23.87 -3.24
N GLU A 30 -3.03 -24.16 -2.56
CA GLU A 30 -2.36 -23.23 -1.65
C GLU A 30 -1.98 -21.90 -2.33
N HIS A 31 -1.57 -21.95 -3.60
CA HIS A 31 -1.17 -20.74 -4.32
C HIS A 31 -2.37 -19.82 -4.60
N ALA A 32 -3.52 -20.39 -4.97
CA ALA A 32 -4.74 -19.63 -5.19
C ALA A 32 -5.20 -18.94 -3.89
N VAL A 33 -5.19 -19.66 -2.77
CA VAL A 33 -5.53 -19.10 -1.45
C VAL A 33 -4.56 -17.99 -1.06
N TYR A 34 -3.25 -18.19 -1.27
CA TYR A 34 -2.25 -17.15 -1.01
C TYR A 34 -2.49 -15.88 -1.83
N LEU A 35 -2.78 -16.01 -3.12
CA LEU A 35 -3.04 -14.87 -4.01
C LEU A 35 -4.30 -14.11 -3.57
N ASP A 36 -5.36 -14.81 -3.20
CA ASP A 36 -6.61 -14.20 -2.73
C ASP A 36 -6.41 -13.42 -1.43
N VAL A 37 -5.74 -14.04 -0.43
CA VAL A 37 -5.41 -13.36 0.83
C VAL A 37 -4.51 -12.14 0.58
N LYS A 38 -3.50 -12.26 -0.29
CA LYS A 38 -2.62 -11.15 -0.66
C LYS A 38 -3.39 -10.01 -1.33
N GLN A 39 -4.31 -10.33 -2.24
CA GLN A 39 -5.15 -9.35 -2.92
C GLN A 39 -6.05 -8.62 -1.91
N TYR A 40 -6.74 -9.36 -1.05
CA TYR A 40 -7.60 -8.81 -0.01
C TYR A 40 -6.84 -7.83 0.90
N LEU A 41 -5.68 -8.24 1.39
CA LEU A 41 -4.84 -7.39 2.25
C LEU A 41 -4.26 -6.18 1.50
N ALA A 42 -3.98 -6.31 0.19
CA ALA A 42 -3.53 -5.18 -0.62
C ALA A 42 -4.66 -4.15 -0.82
N HIS A 43 -5.90 -4.59 -1.05
CA HIS A 43 -7.07 -3.72 -1.23
C HIS A 43 -7.45 -2.95 0.04
N GLN A 44 -7.15 -3.47 1.22
CA GLN A 44 -7.39 -2.77 2.49
C GLN A 44 -6.44 -1.57 2.73
N ARG A 45 -5.37 -1.42 1.94
CA ARG A 45 -4.41 -0.32 2.11
C ARG A 45 -4.97 0.96 1.48
N GLN A 46 -5.08 2.01 2.28
CA GLN A 46 -5.63 3.30 1.83
C GLN A 46 -4.68 4.12 0.95
N GLY A 47 -3.36 3.98 1.14
CA GLY A 47 -2.36 4.64 0.30
C GLY A 47 -2.24 6.17 0.47
N THR A 48 -2.74 6.80 1.52
CA THR A 48 -2.82 8.28 1.66
C THR A 48 -1.50 9.02 1.96
N HIS A 49 -0.35 8.43 1.64
CA HIS A 49 0.96 8.97 1.99
C HIS A 49 1.49 9.92 0.92
N LYS A 50 1.91 11.13 1.30
CA LYS A 50 2.50 12.13 0.38
C LYS A 50 3.79 12.72 0.94
N ALA A 51 4.79 12.91 0.08
CA ALA A 51 5.94 13.76 0.34
C ALA A 51 5.96 14.95 -0.64
N LYS A 52 6.38 16.13 -0.16
CA LYS A 52 6.46 17.32 -1.00
C LYS A 52 7.64 17.25 -1.96
N GLU A 53 7.34 17.42 -3.23
CA GLU A 53 8.36 17.53 -4.28
C GLU A 53 8.84 18.98 -4.45
N ARG A 54 9.87 19.18 -5.27
CA ARG A 54 10.50 20.49 -5.51
C ARG A 54 9.49 21.57 -5.92
N ALA A 55 8.45 21.22 -6.68
CA ALA A 55 7.44 22.16 -7.13
C ALA A 55 6.46 22.58 -6.03
N GLU A 56 6.19 21.68 -5.08
CA GLU A 56 5.19 21.85 -4.01
C GLU A 56 5.75 22.58 -2.78
N ILE A 57 7.07 22.78 -2.73
CA ILE A 57 7.72 23.50 -1.63
C ILE A 57 7.49 25.01 -1.76
N ALA A 58 7.12 25.64 -0.65
CA ALA A 58 7.04 27.08 -0.54
C ALA A 58 8.46 27.69 -0.54
N GLY A 59 8.72 28.62 -1.46
CA GLY A 59 10.01 29.28 -1.59
C GLY A 59 10.21 29.93 -2.96
N SER A 60 11.35 30.60 -3.15
CA SER A 60 11.66 31.26 -4.42
C SER A 60 12.25 30.31 -5.46
N THR A 61 11.85 30.49 -6.72
CA THR A 61 12.46 29.82 -7.89
C THR A 61 13.64 30.61 -8.44
N ARG A 62 13.89 31.83 -7.93
CA ARG A 62 15.03 32.66 -8.34
C ARG A 62 16.34 31.93 -8.09
N LYS A 63 17.28 32.11 -9.02
CA LYS A 63 18.63 31.63 -8.89
C LYS A 63 19.33 32.30 -7.70
N ILE A 64 19.86 31.50 -6.77
CA ILE A 64 20.43 32.00 -5.51
C ILE A 64 21.68 32.87 -5.75
N LYS A 65 22.51 32.51 -6.74
CA LYS A 65 23.78 33.19 -7.01
C LYS A 65 24.13 33.26 -8.50
N LYS A 66 25.11 34.11 -8.85
CA LYS A 66 25.60 34.28 -10.23
C LYS A 66 26.13 32.95 -10.79
N GLN A 67 26.09 32.79 -12.12
CA GLN A 67 26.50 31.54 -12.79
C GLN A 67 28.00 31.25 -12.67
N LYS A 68 28.83 32.29 -12.62
CA LYS A 68 30.29 32.24 -12.52
C LYS A 68 30.78 33.37 -11.58
N GLY A 69 32.05 33.31 -11.18
CA GLY A 69 32.69 34.34 -10.35
C GLY A 69 32.35 34.28 -8.86
N THR A 70 31.82 33.15 -8.36
CA THR A 70 31.36 32.99 -6.96
C THR A 70 32.23 32.07 -6.10
N GLY A 71 33.29 31.47 -6.66
CA GLY A 71 34.21 30.57 -5.93
C GLY A 71 33.61 29.29 -5.35
N THR A 72 32.31 29.03 -5.57
CA THR A 72 31.54 27.95 -4.95
C THR A 72 30.75 27.16 -6.00
N ALA A 73 30.31 25.94 -5.66
CA ALA A 73 29.52 25.08 -6.54
C ALA A 73 28.26 25.81 -7.07
N ARG A 74 27.94 25.64 -8.36
CA ARG A 74 26.80 26.32 -8.99
C ARG A 74 25.47 25.84 -8.39
N ALA A 75 24.56 26.78 -8.15
CA ALA A 75 23.24 26.46 -7.61
C ALA A 75 22.14 27.24 -8.33
N GLY A 76 20.98 26.58 -8.47
CA GLY A 76 19.77 27.14 -9.04
C GLY A 76 18.84 27.67 -7.95
N SER A 77 17.68 27.02 -7.83
CA SER A 77 16.64 27.35 -6.85
C SER A 77 16.94 26.75 -5.47
N ILE A 78 16.47 27.43 -4.42
CA ILE A 78 16.55 26.96 -3.03
C ILE A 78 15.68 25.72 -2.76
N LYS A 79 14.67 25.46 -3.59
CA LYS A 79 13.81 24.27 -3.49
C LYS A 79 14.51 22.97 -3.92
N SER A 80 15.77 23.04 -4.34
CA SER A 80 16.54 21.89 -4.82
C SER A 80 16.66 20.82 -3.72
N PRO A 81 16.48 19.52 -4.04
CA PRO A 81 16.59 18.42 -3.09
C PRO A 81 17.96 18.30 -2.41
N VAL A 82 19.00 18.84 -3.04
CA VAL A 82 20.37 18.85 -2.49
C VAL A 82 20.50 19.83 -1.31
N PHE A 83 19.61 20.83 -1.23
CA PHE A 83 19.60 21.78 -0.13
C PHE A 83 18.76 21.28 1.05
N ARG A 84 19.13 21.71 2.26
CA ARG A 84 18.30 21.51 3.46
C ARG A 84 16.95 22.19 3.26
N GLY A 85 15.87 21.47 3.55
CA GLY A 85 14.50 21.95 3.31
C GLY A 85 14.07 21.91 1.83
N GLY A 86 14.87 21.28 0.96
CA GLY A 86 14.52 21.04 -0.44
C GLY A 86 13.53 19.90 -0.65
N GLY A 87 13.10 19.72 -1.91
CA GLY A 87 12.12 18.70 -2.29
C GLY A 87 12.59 17.28 -2.02
N ARG A 88 11.68 16.35 -1.69
CA ARG A 88 12.03 14.92 -1.72
C ARG A 88 11.91 14.41 -3.15
N ILE A 89 13.00 13.89 -3.72
CA ILE A 89 12.97 13.20 -5.02
C ILE A 89 12.39 11.80 -4.81
N PHE A 90 11.48 11.37 -5.69
CA PHE A 90 10.85 10.04 -5.67
C PHE A 90 10.25 9.67 -4.31
N GLY A 91 9.61 10.64 -3.65
CA GLY A 91 8.87 10.39 -2.43
C GLY A 91 7.54 9.67 -2.67
N PRO A 92 6.91 9.15 -1.61
CA PRO A 92 5.59 8.53 -1.71
C PRO A 92 4.56 9.53 -2.23
N ARG A 93 3.63 9.02 -3.04
CA ARG A 93 2.47 9.75 -3.56
C ARG A 93 1.21 8.95 -3.23
N PRO A 94 0.09 9.62 -2.90
CA PRO A 94 -1.21 8.98 -2.80
C PRO A 94 -1.67 8.42 -4.13
#